data_AF-A0A916R441-F1
#
_entry.id   AF-A0A916R441-F1
#
_cell.length_a   1.000
_cell.length_b   1.000
_cell.length_c   1.000
_cell.angle_alpha   90.00
_cell.angle_beta   90.00
_cell.angle_gamma   90.00
#
_symmetry.space_group_name_H-M   'P 1'
#
loop_
_entity.id
_entity.type
_entity.pdbx_description
1 polymer ?
#
loop_
_entity_poly.entity_id
_entity_poly.type
_entity_poly.pdbx_seq_one_letter_code
_entity_poly.pdbx_strand_id
1 'polypeptide(L)'
;MEFLSIAGVLQRTALAIPNFRNISSDWRISQTYVPPDRGAPPTTTSSGTRGPQCLLSEKKIVPLLIPGNNIGITLSKHPTFFIYIPPYQEAEKARFFLTEWISEEEIYQEDFQLPEKSGIIKIKIPAEKSAPLEIGKTYTWGVQIWCEYDPLGESADYLSQGFIERIEADIDLLEKLKTARPLTLPTVYASEGIWYDALESIVELRSLNIDNPQLIDDWQKLFESANSQGKEEFIQAPVLDCCERMEENN
;
A
#
# COMPACT_ATOMS: atom_id res chain seq x y z
N MET A 1 -27.31 41.77 39.24
CA MET A 1 -28.39 41.33 38.34
C MET A 1 -27.72 40.78 37.09
N GLU A 2 -27.95 39.50 36.88
CA GLU A 2 -27.09 38.55 36.18
C GLU A 2 -27.18 38.67 34.65
N PHE A 3 -26.02 38.53 33.99
CA PHE A 3 -25.93 38.26 32.56
C PHE A 3 -25.95 36.74 32.36
N LEU A 4 -27.03 36.20 31.78
CA LEU A 4 -27.11 34.80 31.37
C LEU A 4 -26.38 34.61 30.03
N SER A 5 -25.25 33.93 30.09
CA SER A 5 -24.46 33.43 28.95
C SER A 5 -25.09 32.14 28.44
N ILE A 6 -25.52 32.12 27.17
CA ILE A 6 -26.06 30.91 26.53
C ILE A 6 -24.89 30.18 25.86
N ALA A 7 -24.34 29.19 26.55
CA ALA A 7 -23.42 28.21 25.96
C ALA A 7 -24.23 27.21 25.12
N GLY A 8 -24.16 27.34 23.79
CA GLY A 8 -24.70 26.37 22.85
C GLY A 8 -23.91 25.07 22.90
N VAL A 9 -24.56 24.01 23.37
CA VAL A 9 -24.05 22.64 23.42
C VAL A 9 -23.94 22.11 21.98
N LEU A 10 -22.72 21.93 21.48
CA LEU A 10 -22.46 21.13 20.29
C LEU A 10 -22.60 19.66 20.66
N GLN A 11 -23.76 19.09 20.35
CA GLN A 11 -24.00 17.65 20.41
C GLN A 11 -23.11 16.98 19.36
N ARG A 12 -21.95 16.46 19.78
CA ARG A 12 -21.13 15.56 18.94
C ARG A 12 -21.96 14.31 18.66
N THR A 13 -22.42 14.14 17.44
CA THR A 13 -22.94 12.86 16.97
C THR A 13 -21.80 11.85 16.99
N ALA A 14 -21.83 10.94 17.97
CA ALA A 14 -20.96 9.78 17.99
C ALA A 14 -21.30 8.93 16.75
N LEU A 15 -20.35 8.81 15.82
CA LEU A 15 -20.43 7.80 14.76
C LEU A 15 -20.47 6.44 15.45
N ALA A 16 -21.54 5.68 15.22
CA ALA A 16 -21.67 4.34 15.75
C ALA A 16 -20.55 3.47 15.18
N ILE A 17 -19.67 2.97 16.05
CA ILE A 17 -18.69 1.94 15.69
C ILE A 17 -19.49 0.67 15.41
N PRO A 18 -19.44 0.09 14.19
CA PRO A 18 -20.13 -1.16 13.92
C PRO A 18 -19.55 -2.27 14.81
N ASN A 19 -20.42 -2.93 15.59
CA ASN A 19 -20.05 -4.05 16.45
C ASN A 19 -19.79 -5.30 15.59
N PHE A 20 -18.52 -5.59 15.29
CA PHE A 20 -18.08 -6.79 14.55
C PHE A 20 -18.04 -8.08 15.39
N ARG A 21 -18.89 -8.23 16.43
CA ARG A 21 -18.75 -9.31 17.42
C ARG A 21 -19.35 -10.67 17.04
N ASN A 22 -19.92 -10.85 15.85
CA ASN A 22 -20.45 -12.14 15.40
C ASN A 22 -20.09 -12.41 13.94
N ILE A 23 -18.85 -12.81 13.69
CA ILE A 23 -18.43 -13.31 12.37
C ILE A 23 -18.58 -14.82 12.41
N SER A 24 -19.58 -15.34 11.69
CA SER A 24 -19.73 -16.78 11.41
C SER A 24 -18.45 -17.31 10.75
N SER A 25 -17.96 -18.46 11.21
CA SER A 25 -16.72 -19.12 10.78
C SER A 25 -16.77 -19.78 9.40
N ASP A 26 -17.83 -19.54 8.61
CA ASP A 26 -18.10 -20.30 7.37
C ASP A 26 -17.93 -19.48 6.07
N TRP A 27 -17.26 -18.33 6.12
CA TRP A 27 -16.92 -17.58 4.90
C TRP A 27 -15.60 -18.11 4.30
N ARG A 28 -15.64 -19.24 3.60
CA ARG A 28 -14.49 -19.71 2.81
C ARG A 28 -14.50 -18.99 1.46
N ILE A 29 -13.88 -17.82 1.40
CA ILE A 29 -13.77 -17.05 0.16
C ILE A 29 -12.32 -17.08 -0.32
N SER A 30 -12.09 -17.59 -1.53
CA SER A 30 -10.74 -17.70 -2.10
C SER A 30 -10.25 -16.32 -2.56
N GLN A 31 -9.17 -15.80 -1.97
CA GLN A 31 -8.51 -14.55 -2.41
C GLN A 31 -7.65 -14.75 -3.67
N THR A 32 -8.15 -15.54 -4.64
CA THR A 32 -7.39 -15.83 -5.84
C THR A 32 -7.31 -14.58 -6.72
N TYR A 33 -6.11 -14.03 -6.82
CA TYR A 33 -5.80 -12.98 -7.77
C TYR A 33 -5.79 -13.52 -9.20
N VAL A 34 -6.55 -12.89 -10.09
CA VAL A 34 -6.56 -13.21 -11.52
C VAL A 34 -5.93 -12.05 -12.28
N PRO A 35 -4.66 -12.14 -12.70
CA PRO A 35 -4.01 -11.06 -13.43
C PRO A 35 -4.77 -10.77 -14.74
N PRO A 36 -4.98 -9.49 -15.11
CA PRO A 36 -5.60 -9.16 -16.39
C PRO A 36 -4.67 -9.53 -17.55
N ASP A 37 -5.25 -9.97 -18.67
CA ASP A 37 -4.50 -10.26 -19.90
C ASP A 37 -4.16 -8.96 -20.64
N ARG A 38 -2.96 -8.42 -20.41
CA ARG A 38 -2.50 -7.13 -20.97
C ARG A 38 -1.20 -7.21 -21.78
N GLY A 39 -0.80 -8.41 -22.19
CA GLY A 39 0.48 -8.60 -22.89
C GLY A 39 1.70 -8.46 -21.97
N ALA A 40 2.89 -8.32 -22.58
CA ALA A 40 4.14 -8.29 -21.83
C ALA A 40 4.23 -7.03 -20.95
N PRO A 41 4.67 -7.15 -19.68
CA PRO A 41 4.84 -5.99 -18.80
C PRO A 41 5.84 -4.98 -19.39
N PRO A 42 5.73 -3.69 -19.03
CA PRO A 42 6.77 -2.71 -19.35
C PRO A 42 8.14 -3.25 -18.92
N THR A 43 9.16 -3.06 -19.74
CA THR A 43 10.53 -3.49 -19.41
C THR A 43 10.99 -2.80 -18.14
N THR A 44 11.33 -3.58 -17.11
CA THR A 44 11.75 -3.07 -15.80
C THR A 44 13.19 -2.55 -15.87
N THR A 45 13.40 -1.27 -15.58
CA THR A 45 14.74 -0.71 -15.35
C THR A 45 15.12 -0.86 -13.88
N SER A 46 16.18 -1.64 -13.63
CA SER A 46 17.11 -1.55 -12.49
C SER A 46 16.54 -1.51 -11.05
N SER A 47 16.42 -2.67 -10.41
CA SER A 47 16.73 -2.74 -8.96
C SER A 47 18.25 -2.74 -8.82
N GLY A 48 18.79 -1.75 -8.12
CA GLY A 48 20.23 -1.56 -7.95
C GLY A 48 20.56 -1.32 -6.49
N THR A 49 21.55 -2.04 -5.98
CA THR A 49 22.19 -1.76 -4.69
C THR A 49 23.46 -0.95 -4.96
N ARG A 50 23.60 0.22 -4.33
CA ARG A 50 24.78 1.07 -4.51
C ARG A 50 25.20 1.71 -3.19
N GLY A 51 26.08 1.05 -2.44
CA GLY A 51 26.68 1.64 -1.23
C GLY A 51 26.76 0.68 -0.04
N PRO A 52 27.03 1.20 1.18
CA PRO A 52 27.14 0.39 2.40
C PRO A 52 25.85 -0.37 2.70
N GLN A 53 25.96 -1.53 3.37
CA GLN A 53 24.81 -2.39 3.66
C GLN A 53 24.15 -2.02 4.98
N CYS A 54 23.13 -1.14 4.93
CA CYS A 54 22.26 -0.90 6.09
C CYS A 54 21.12 -1.90 6.23
N LEU A 55 20.63 -2.51 5.14
CA LEU A 55 19.59 -3.53 5.23
C LEU A 55 20.21 -4.86 5.65
N LEU A 56 19.66 -5.46 6.71
CA LEU A 56 20.09 -6.75 7.25
C LEU A 56 19.38 -7.93 6.58
N SER A 57 18.69 -7.70 5.44
CA SER A 57 18.08 -8.76 4.61
C SER A 57 19.09 -9.33 3.62
N GLU A 58 19.12 -10.66 3.50
CA GLU A 58 19.99 -11.37 2.55
C GLU A 58 19.73 -10.98 1.09
N LYS A 59 18.48 -10.62 0.75
CA LYS A 59 18.10 -10.28 -0.62
C LYS A 59 18.51 -8.88 -1.05
N LYS A 60 18.93 -8.01 -0.12
CA LYS A 60 19.41 -6.63 -0.39
C LYS A 60 18.50 -5.80 -1.28
N ILE A 61 17.20 -6.04 -1.19
CA ILE A 61 16.13 -5.31 -1.85
C ILE A 61 15.06 -4.96 -0.82
N VAL A 62 14.21 -3.99 -1.13
CA VAL A 62 13.04 -3.66 -0.30
C VAL A 62 11.83 -4.32 -0.95
N PRO A 63 11.27 -5.41 -0.37
CA PRO A 63 10.14 -6.09 -0.97
C PRO A 63 8.92 -5.18 -1.09
N LEU A 64 8.39 -5.08 -2.30
CA LEU A 64 7.12 -4.43 -2.59
C LEU A 64 5.99 -5.46 -2.56
N LEU A 65 4.85 -5.10 -1.98
CA LEU A 65 3.68 -5.97 -1.94
C LEU A 65 2.91 -5.88 -3.27
N ILE A 66 3.53 -6.35 -4.35
CA ILE A 66 3.01 -6.29 -5.73
C ILE A 66 2.95 -7.68 -6.39
N PRO A 67 2.18 -7.86 -7.48
CA PRO A 67 2.18 -9.12 -8.22
C PRO A 67 3.55 -9.42 -8.83
N GLY A 68 3.84 -10.69 -9.11
CA GLY A 68 5.17 -11.13 -9.56
C GLY A 68 5.66 -10.56 -10.90
N ASN A 69 4.75 -10.01 -11.70
CA ASN A 69 5.03 -9.30 -12.96
C ASN A 69 5.27 -7.79 -12.75
N ASN A 70 5.29 -7.32 -11.49
CA ASN A 70 5.50 -5.94 -11.05
C ASN A 70 4.46 -4.92 -11.52
N ILE A 71 3.33 -5.36 -12.08
CA ILE A 71 2.24 -4.48 -12.51
C ILE A 71 0.93 -4.87 -11.82
N GLY A 72 0.32 -3.91 -11.13
CA GLY A 72 -1.03 -4.02 -10.59
C GLY A 72 -1.95 -2.95 -11.15
N ILE A 73 -3.26 -3.14 -10.99
CA ILE A 73 -4.25 -2.15 -11.38
C ILE A 73 -5.04 -1.66 -10.15
N THR A 74 -5.61 -0.46 -10.26
CA THR A 74 -6.45 0.15 -9.23
C THR A 74 -7.69 0.80 -9.83
N LEU A 75 -8.76 0.92 -9.03
CA LEU A 75 -9.88 1.82 -9.32
C LEU A 75 -9.68 3.20 -8.70
N SER A 76 -8.85 3.28 -7.65
CA SER A 76 -8.69 4.47 -6.83
C SER A 76 -8.05 5.63 -7.60
N LYS A 77 -8.58 6.83 -7.37
CA LYS A 77 -7.98 8.11 -7.83
C LYS A 77 -6.68 8.42 -7.09
N HIS A 78 -6.61 8.02 -5.82
CA HIS A 78 -5.49 8.24 -4.91
C HIS A 78 -5.20 6.91 -4.21
N PRO A 79 -4.43 6.02 -4.85
CA PRO A 79 -4.17 4.69 -4.33
C PRO A 79 -3.33 4.73 -3.06
N THR A 80 -3.41 3.62 -2.32
CA THR A 80 -2.54 3.32 -1.19
C THR A 80 -1.49 2.30 -1.63
N PHE A 81 -0.25 2.52 -1.21
CA PHE A 81 0.87 1.63 -1.45
C PHE A 81 1.34 0.98 -0.15
N PHE A 82 1.84 -0.26 -0.28
CA PHE A 82 2.36 -1.02 0.84
C PHE A 82 3.77 -1.51 0.53
N ILE A 83 4.68 -1.25 1.47
CA ILE A 83 6.10 -1.56 1.35
C ILE A 83 6.50 -2.36 2.59
N TYR A 84 7.25 -3.45 2.42
CA TYR A 84 7.86 -4.13 3.54
C TYR A 84 9.25 -3.54 3.81
N ILE A 85 9.45 -3.04 5.02
CA ILE A 85 10.73 -2.55 5.52
C ILE A 85 11.43 -3.70 6.24
N PRO A 86 12.52 -4.26 5.67
CA PRO A 86 13.31 -5.29 6.34
C PRO A 86 14.06 -4.71 7.55
N PRO A 87 14.60 -5.55 8.45
CA PRO A 87 15.47 -5.09 9.51
C PRO A 87 16.67 -4.32 8.94
N TYR A 88 17.07 -3.23 9.59
CA TYR A 88 18.15 -2.37 9.14
C TYR A 88 19.00 -1.85 10.30
N GLN A 89 20.20 -1.36 10.02
CA GLN A 89 21.03 -0.57 10.93
C GLN A 89 21.36 0.77 10.27
N GLU A 90 21.41 1.86 11.04
CA GLU A 90 22.01 3.14 10.62
C GLU A 90 21.35 3.85 9.40
N ALA A 91 20.23 3.35 8.86
CA ALA A 91 19.49 4.04 7.80
C ALA A 91 18.68 5.24 8.33
N GLU A 92 18.86 6.41 7.71
CA GLU A 92 18.33 7.68 8.22
C GLU A 92 17.13 8.21 7.44
N LYS A 93 16.97 7.81 6.17
CA LYS A 93 15.98 8.41 5.28
C LYS A 93 15.45 7.44 4.25
N ALA A 94 14.15 7.54 4.02
CA ALA A 94 13.49 6.92 2.89
C ALA A 94 12.64 7.95 2.13
N ARG A 95 12.38 7.65 0.86
CA ARG A 95 11.54 8.44 -0.02
C ARG A 95 10.59 7.53 -0.76
N PHE A 96 9.33 7.91 -0.78
CA PHE A 96 8.34 7.39 -1.70
C PHE A 96 8.27 8.32 -2.92
N PHE A 97 8.14 7.74 -4.12
CA PHE A 97 7.90 8.49 -5.34
C PHE A 97 6.82 7.83 -6.20
N LEU A 98 6.15 8.66 -6.99
CA LEU A 98 5.19 8.26 -8.01
C LEU A 98 5.35 9.20 -9.22
N THR A 99 5.58 8.62 -10.38
CA THR A 99 5.73 9.32 -11.66
C THR A 99 4.83 8.73 -12.73
N GLU A 100 4.41 9.54 -13.70
CA GLU A 100 3.78 9.03 -14.93
C GLU A 100 4.84 8.28 -15.76
N TRP A 101 4.48 7.10 -16.29
CA TRP A 101 5.47 6.19 -16.89
C TRP A 101 6.12 6.71 -18.17
N ILE A 102 5.38 7.40 -19.04
CA ILE A 102 5.83 7.83 -20.36
C ILE A 102 6.48 9.22 -20.28
N SER A 103 5.83 10.18 -19.60
CA SER A 103 6.35 11.55 -19.50
C SER A 103 7.40 11.71 -18.41
N GLU A 104 7.51 10.74 -17.50
CA GLU A 104 8.33 10.82 -16.27
C GLU A 104 7.94 12.00 -15.37
N GLU A 105 6.74 12.56 -15.55
CA GLU A 105 6.21 13.64 -14.73
C GLU A 105 6.03 13.18 -13.28
N GLU A 106 6.56 13.94 -12.32
CA GLU A 106 6.37 13.71 -10.90
C GLU A 106 4.91 13.98 -10.50
N ILE A 107 4.24 12.94 -9.98
CA ILE A 107 2.85 13.03 -9.52
C ILE A 107 2.80 13.21 -8.01
N TYR A 108 3.70 12.53 -7.29
CA TYR A 108 3.82 12.64 -5.83
C TYR A 108 5.20 12.19 -5.36
N GLN A 109 5.73 12.86 -4.35
CA GLN A 109 6.96 12.48 -3.65
C GLN A 109 6.83 12.80 -2.16
N GLU A 110 7.34 11.92 -1.31
CA GLU A 110 7.33 12.14 0.15
C GLU A 110 8.55 11.51 0.81
N ASP A 111 9.25 12.31 1.61
CA ASP A 111 10.35 11.87 2.46
C ASP A 111 9.82 11.47 3.85
N PHE A 112 10.26 10.34 4.36
CA PHE A 112 9.84 9.81 5.65
C PHE A 112 10.97 9.10 6.41
N GLN A 113 10.83 9.04 7.72
CA GLN A 113 11.70 8.27 8.60
C GLN A 113 11.31 6.80 8.55
N LEU A 114 12.31 5.92 8.47
CA LEU A 114 12.06 4.49 8.56
C LEU A 114 11.53 4.13 9.96
N PRO A 115 10.58 3.18 10.05
CA PRO A 115 10.08 2.73 11.34
C PRO A 115 11.17 1.99 12.13
N GLU A 116 11.22 2.19 13.45
CA GLU A 116 12.18 1.50 14.33
C GLU A 116 12.13 -0.03 14.25
N LYS A 117 11.00 -0.59 13.81
CA LYS A 117 10.78 -2.03 13.68
C LYS A 117 10.57 -2.40 12.23
N SER A 118 11.05 -3.58 11.85
CA SER A 118 10.70 -4.19 10.56
C SER A 118 9.22 -4.51 10.49
N GLY A 119 8.62 -4.27 9.32
CA GLY A 119 7.20 -4.48 9.10
C GLY A 119 6.70 -3.85 7.80
N ILE A 120 5.40 -3.96 7.57
CA ILE A 120 4.72 -3.39 6.41
C ILE A 120 4.27 -1.97 6.74
N ILE A 121 4.65 -1.01 5.91
CA ILE A 121 4.23 0.39 6.03
C ILE A 121 3.15 0.72 5.00
N LYS A 122 2.26 1.66 5.34
CA LYS A 122 1.18 2.17 4.49
C LYS A 122 1.52 3.57 4.02
N ILE A 123 1.62 3.80 2.72
CA ILE A 123 1.75 5.13 2.12
C ILE A 123 0.45 5.47 1.39
N LYS A 124 -0.27 6.47 1.88
CA LYS A 124 -1.51 6.95 1.26
C LYS A 124 -1.27 8.29 0.61
N ILE A 125 -1.55 8.40 -0.68
CA ILE A 125 -1.44 9.67 -1.39
C ILE A 125 -2.56 10.61 -0.95
N PRO A 126 -2.27 11.77 -0.33
CA PRO A 126 -3.30 12.71 0.08
C PRO A 126 -3.91 13.43 -1.12
N ALA A 127 -5.24 13.49 -1.18
CA ALA A 127 -5.96 14.05 -2.33
C ALA A 127 -5.70 15.55 -2.54
N GLU A 128 -5.28 16.24 -1.49
CA GLU A 128 -4.91 17.66 -1.50
C GLU A 128 -3.47 17.92 -1.98
N LYS A 129 -2.64 16.88 -2.10
CA LYS A 129 -1.22 16.99 -2.46
C LYS A 129 -0.85 16.40 -3.83
N SER A 130 -1.76 15.66 -4.48
CA SER A 130 -1.52 15.12 -5.81
C SER A 130 -2.75 15.32 -6.70
N ALA A 131 -2.52 15.42 -8.01
CA ALA A 131 -3.59 15.19 -8.97
C ALA A 131 -4.09 13.72 -8.86
N PRO A 132 -5.38 13.45 -9.12
CA PRO A 132 -5.86 12.09 -9.20
C PRO A 132 -5.20 11.38 -10.38
N LEU A 133 -4.87 10.09 -10.22
CA LEU A 133 -4.39 9.29 -11.34
C LEU A 133 -5.45 9.28 -12.46
N GLU A 134 -5.02 9.32 -13.71
CA GLU A 134 -5.91 9.30 -14.86
C GLU A 134 -6.23 7.86 -15.27
N ILE A 135 -7.46 7.65 -15.75
CA ILE A 135 -7.89 6.34 -16.25
C ILE A 135 -7.10 6.00 -17.52
N GLY A 136 -6.63 4.75 -17.61
CA GLY A 136 -5.87 4.23 -18.74
C GLY A 136 -4.40 4.64 -18.76
N LYS A 137 -3.93 5.41 -17.75
CA LYS A 137 -2.52 5.75 -17.59
C LYS A 137 -1.80 4.77 -16.66
N THR A 138 -0.54 4.52 -16.98
CA THR A 138 0.38 3.72 -16.17
C THR A 138 1.35 4.64 -15.46
N TYR A 139 1.62 4.34 -14.21
CA TYR A 139 2.52 5.09 -13.35
C TYR A 139 3.59 4.17 -12.79
N THR A 140 4.78 4.71 -12.59
CA THR A 140 5.86 4.05 -11.85
C THR A 140 5.84 4.59 -10.43
N TRP A 141 5.92 3.71 -9.45
CA TRP A 141 6.09 4.10 -8.06
C TRP A 141 7.18 3.28 -7.42
N GLY A 142 7.74 3.77 -6.33
CA GLY A 142 8.74 3.03 -5.61
C GLY A 142 9.18 3.67 -4.31
N VAL A 143 10.19 3.02 -3.73
CA VAL A 143 10.84 3.46 -2.51
C VAL A 143 12.34 3.51 -2.72
N GLN A 144 12.93 4.58 -2.20
CA GLN A 144 14.37 4.79 -2.11
C GLN A 144 14.77 4.82 -0.64
N ILE A 145 15.90 4.20 -0.29
CA ILE A 145 16.47 4.19 1.06
C ILE A 145 17.95 4.60 1.00
N TRP A 146 18.37 5.44 1.94
CA TRP A 146 19.76 5.85 2.17
C TRP A 146 20.26 5.34 3.53
N CYS A 147 21.42 4.68 3.52
CA CYS A 147 22.06 4.01 4.64
C CYS A 147 23.00 4.89 5.47
N GLU A 148 23.56 5.93 4.87
CA GLU A 148 24.40 6.93 5.52
C GLU A 148 23.94 8.32 5.05
N TYR A 149 24.19 9.34 5.85
CA TYR A 149 24.11 10.73 5.39
C TYR A 149 25.20 10.95 4.33
N ASP A 150 24.86 10.76 3.05
CA ASP A 150 25.65 11.27 1.93
C ASP A 150 25.31 12.76 1.74
N PRO A 151 26.22 13.70 2.06
CA PRO A 151 25.99 15.13 1.87
C PRO A 151 25.78 15.53 0.40
N LEU A 152 26.14 14.66 -0.57
CA LEU A 152 25.87 14.87 -1.99
C LEU A 152 24.51 14.29 -2.40
N GLY A 153 24.03 13.25 -1.72
CA GLY A 153 22.66 12.70 -1.84
C GLY A 153 22.27 12.23 -3.24
N GLU A 154 23.22 11.98 -4.14
CA GLU A 154 22.93 11.86 -5.58
C GLU A 154 22.33 10.50 -5.98
N SER A 155 22.44 9.46 -5.14
CA SER A 155 21.90 8.14 -5.45
C SER A 155 21.47 7.40 -4.18
N ALA A 156 20.30 6.76 -4.22
CA ALA A 156 19.83 5.90 -3.15
C ALA A 156 20.64 4.59 -3.11
N ASP A 157 20.90 4.08 -1.89
CA ASP A 157 21.57 2.80 -1.68
C ASP A 157 20.68 1.63 -2.13
N TYR A 158 19.36 1.79 -1.97
CA TYR A 158 18.35 0.84 -2.42
C TYR A 158 17.26 1.54 -3.21
N LEU A 159 16.88 0.92 -4.33
CA LEU A 159 15.71 1.28 -5.14
C LEU A 159 14.87 0.03 -5.41
N SER A 160 13.59 0.11 -5.06
CA SER A 160 12.59 -0.90 -5.41
C SER A 160 11.37 -0.20 -5.99
N GLN A 161 10.89 -0.67 -7.15
CA GLN A 161 9.82 -0.01 -7.89
C GLN A 161 8.87 -1.00 -8.54
N GLY A 162 7.65 -0.54 -8.82
CA GLY A 162 6.60 -1.28 -9.50
C GLY A 162 5.69 -0.35 -10.30
N PHE A 163 4.73 -0.95 -10.98
CA PHE A 163 3.79 -0.25 -11.84
C PHE A 163 2.37 -0.31 -11.31
N ILE A 164 1.65 0.79 -11.50
CA ILE A 164 0.23 0.89 -11.21
C ILE A 164 -0.50 1.49 -12.41
N GLU A 165 -1.56 0.84 -12.85
CA GLU A 165 -2.48 1.40 -13.84
C GLU A 165 -3.83 1.69 -13.20
N ARG A 166 -4.38 2.89 -13.42
CA ARG A 166 -5.75 3.16 -13.01
C ARG A 166 -6.71 2.80 -14.14
N ILE A 167 -7.71 2.00 -13.83
CA ILE A 167 -8.73 1.59 -14.81
C ILE A 167 -10.11 2.16 -14.47
N GLU A 168 -11.01 2.11 -15.44
CA GLU A 168 -12.44 2.32 -15.20
C GLU A 168 -13.10 1.00 -14.84
N ALA A 169 -13.98 1.02 -13.85
CA ALA A 169 -14.79 -0.15 -13.51
C ALA A 169 -15.93 -0.31 -14.51
N ASP A 170 -16.12 -1.53 -15.02
CA ASP A 170 -17.29 -1.84 -15.83
C ASP A 170 -18.57 -1.93 -14.98
N ILE A 171 -19.72 -2.03 -15.65
CA ILE A 171 -21.04 -2.04 -15.00
C ILE A 171 -21.17 -3.25 -14.07
N ASP A 172 -20.68 -4.42 -14.48
CA ASP A 172 -20.83 -5.66 -13.71
C ASP A 172 -20.01 -5.58 -12.41
N LEU A 173 -18.79 -5.06 -12.47
CA LEU A 173 -17.94 -4.79 -11.32
C LEU A 173 -18.58 -3.76 -10.38
N LEU A 174 -19.14 -2.68 -10.91
CA LEU A 174 -19.83 -1.68 -10.09
C LEU A 174 -21.01 -2.28 -9.32
N GLU A 175 -21.79 -3.17 -9.93
CA GLU A 175 -22.89 -3.86 -9.24
C GLU A 175 -22.40 -4.85 -8.17
N LYS A 176 -21.30 -5.58 -8.43
CA LYS A 176 -20.64 -6.42 -7.42
C LYS A 176 -20.18 -5.58 -6.22
N LEU A 177 -19.52 -4.45 -6.47
CA LEU A 177 -19.00 -3.58 -5.41
C LEU A 177 -20.10 -2.92 -4.58
N LYS A 178 -21.23 -2.54 -5.18
CA LYS A 178 -22.39 -1.96 -4.46
C LYS A 178 -22.99 -2.91 -3.42
N THR A 179 -22.94 -4.22 -3.69
CA THR A 179 -23.57 -5.25 -2.86
C THR A 179 -22.59 -6.02 -1.98
N ALA A 180 -21.28 -5.82 -2.20
CA ALA A 180 -20.23 -6.46 -1.44
C ALA A 180 -20.24 -6.04 0.03
N ARG A 181 -19.98 -7.00 0.92
CA ARG A 181 -19.75 -6.74 2.34
C ARG A 181 -18.27 -6.40 2.54
N PRO A 182 -17.90 -5.63 3.58
CA PRO A 182 -16.49 -5.33 3.86
C PRO A 182 -15.57 -6.55 3.88
N LEU A 183 -16.02 -7.66 4.48
CA LEU A 183 -15.29 -8.93 4.55
C LEU A 183 -15.08 -9.61 3.19
N THR A 184 -15.87 -9.28 2.17
CA THR A 184 -15.81 -9.90 0.84
C THR A 184 -15.14 -9.01 -0.20
N LEU A 185 -14.87 -7.74 0.12
CA LEU A 185 -14.23 -6.79 -0.80
C LEU A 185 -12.87 -7.26 -1.32
N PRO A 186 -11.95 -7.80 -0.50
CA PRO A 186 -10.67 -8.28 -1.01
C PRO A 186 -10.82 -9.30 -2.13
N THR A 187 -11.80 -10.19 -2.00
CA THR A 187 -12.07 -11.22 -3.00
C THR A 187 -12.61 -10.63 -4.28
N VAL A 188 -13.59 -9.72 -4.17
CA VAL A 188 -14.19 -9.11 -5.35
C VAL A 188 -13.07 -8.44 -6.16
N TYR A 189 -12.23 -7.62 -5.52
CA TYR A 189 -11.11 -6.98 -6.20
C TYR A 189 -10.09 -7.99 -6.76
N ALA A 190 -9.67 -8.98 -5.97
CA ALA A 190 -8.67 -9.96 -6.40
C ALA A 190 -9.15 -10.78 -7.61
N SER A 191 -10.42 -11.22 -7.60
CA SER A 191 -11.02 -12.00 -8.68
C SER A 191 -11.17 -11.23 -9.99
N GLU A 192 -11.18 -9.90 -9.91
CA GLU A 192 -11.26 -8.96 -11.02
C GLU A 192 -9.88 -8.41 -11.41
N GLY A 193 -8.81 -8.92 -10.78
CA GLY A 193 -7.43 -8.53 -11.06
C GLY A 193 -7.01 -7.18 -10.50
N ILE A 194 -7.81 -6.57 -9.61
CA ILE A 194 -7.61 -5.23 -9.03
C ILE A 194 -6.73 -5.33 -7.78
N TRP A 195 -5.43 -5.41 -8.01
CA TRP A 195 -4.44 -5.72 -6.98
C TRP A 195 -4.41 -4.72 -5.82
N TYR A 196 -4.27 -3.41 -6.10
CA TYR A 196 -4.03 -2.43 -5.05
C TYR A 196 -5.24 -2.27 -4.12
N ASP A 197 -6.45 -2.30 -4.67
CA ASP A 197 -7.70 -2.23 -3.90
C ASP A 197 -7.95 -3.54 -3.11
N ALA A 198 -7.60 -4.70 -3.68
CA ALA A 198 -7.63 -5.98 -2.96
C ALA A 198 -6.67 -5.97 -1.76
N LEU A 199 -5.44 -5.49 -1.98
CA LEU A 199 -4.42 -5.39 -0.96
C LEU A 199 -4.79 -4.41 0.16
N GLU A 200 -5.29 -3.22 -0.19
CA GLU A 200 -5.74 -2.26 0.80
C GLU A 200 -6.86 -2.83 1.67
N SER A 201 -7.88 -3.41 1.04
CA SER A 201 -9.03 -3.96 1.78
C SER A 201 -8.65 -5.13 2.69
N ILE A 202 -7.74 -6.02 2.30
CA ILE A 202 -7.30 -7.11 3.18
C ILE A 202 -6.40 -6.61 4.33
N VAL A 203 -5.57 -5.60 4.08
CA VAL A 203 -4.76 -4.97 5.14
C VAL A 203 -5.68 -4.33 6.19
N GLU A 204 -6.72 -3.61 5.76
CA GLU A 204 -7.70 -3.00 6.67
C GLU A 204 -8.41 -4.06 7.54
N LEU A 205 -8.81 -5.20 6.95
CA LEU A 205 -9.40 -6.29 7.72
C LEU A 205 -8.44 -6.91 8.74
N ARG A 206 -7.17 -7.09 8.36
CA ARG A 206 -6.11 -7.61 9.25
C ARG A 206 -5.84 -6.67 10.42
N SER A 207 -5.76 -5.37 10.19
CA SER A 207 -5.54 -4.37 11.26
C SER A 207 -6.65 -4.38 12.31
N LEU A 208 -7.87 -4.78 11.95
CA LEU A 208 -9.00 -4.91 12.88
C LEU A 208 -9.07 -6.27 13.57
N ASN A 209 -8.48 -7.32 12.99
CA ASN A 209 -8.62 -8.71 13.45
C ASN A 209 -7.31 -9.50 13.25
N ILE A 210 -6.23 -9.04 13.87
CA ILE A 210 -4.85 -9.53 13.63
C ILE A 210 -4.68 -11.05 13.84
N ASP A 211 -5.43 -11.65 14.77
CA ASP A 211 -5.34 -13.08 15.13
C ASP A 211 -6.37 -13.96 14.42
N ASN A 212 -7.11 -13.43 13.44
CA ASN A 212 -8.11 -14.22 12.73
C ASN A 212 -7.44 -15.21 11.76
N PRO A 213 -7.56 -16.54 11.98
CA PRO A 213 -6.87 -17.53 11.17
C PRO A 213 -7.31 -17.53 9.71
N GLN A 214 -8.57 -17.17 9.42
CA GLN A 214 -9.05 -17.08 8.03
C GLN A 214 -8.39 -15.90 7.30
N LEU A 215 -8.20 -14.75 7.96
CA LEU A 215 -7.52 -13.60 7.35
C LEU A 215 -6.02 -13.85 7.14
N ILE A 216 -5.41 -14.70 7.96
CA ILE A 216 -4.02 -15.15 7.78
C ILE A 216 -3.91 -16.03 6.52
N ASP A 217 -4.81 -17.01 6.39
CA ASP A 217 -4.89 -17.91 5.22
C ASP A 217 -5.20 -17.15 3.93
N ASP A 218 -6.18 -16.24 3.98
CA ASP A 218 -6.58 -15.38 2.87
C ASP A 218 -5.45 -14.48 2.38
N TRP A 219 -4.71 -13.88 3.31
CA TRP A 219 -3.52 -13.08 3.01
C TRP A 219 -2.46 -13.89 2.28
N GLN A 220 -2.12 -15.07 2.81
CA GLN A 220 -1.14 -15.95 2.18
C GLN A 220 -1.57 -16.34 0.75
N LYS A 221 -2.84 -16.73 0.57
CA LYS A 221 -3.41 -17.09 -0.75
C LYS A 221 -3.37 -15.94 -1.76
N LEU A 222 -3.58 -14.71 -1.31
CA LEU A 222 -3.52 -13.54 -2.19
C LEU A 222 -2.13 -13.40 -2.82
N PHE A 223 -1.06 -13.42 -2.01
CA PHE A 223 0.31 -13.32 -2.53
C PHE A 223 0.79 -14.57 -3.27
N GLU A 224 0.32 -15.76 -2.87
CA GLU A 224 0.60 -16.99 -3.60
C GLU A 224 0.01 -16.97 -5.01
N SER A 225 -1.28 -16.62 -5.14
CA SER A 225 -1.96 -16.56 -6.43
C SER A 225 -1.42 -15.47 -7.35
N ALA A 226 -0.93 -14.35 -6.81
CA ALA A 226 -0.29 -13.29 -7.57
C ALA A 226 1.20 -13.56 -7.90
N ASN A 227 1.76 -14.68 -7.45
CA ASN A 227 3.18 -15.01 -7.56
C ASN A 227 4.10 -13.87 -7.07
N SER A 228 3.68 -13.17 -6.02
CA SER A 228 4.40 -12.00 -5.51
C SER A 228 5.82 -12.36 -5.06
N GLN A 229 6.79 -11.54 -5.44
CA GLN A 229 8.19 -11.70 -5.06
C GLN A 229 8.42 -11.21 -3.64
N GLY A 230 9.32 -11.86 -2.90
CA GLY A 230 9.66 -11.45 -1.54
C GLY A 230 8.59 -11.74 -0.48
N LYS A 231 7.50 -12.44 -0.84
CA LYS A 231 6.40 -12.74 0.08
C LYS A 231 6.81 -13.52 1.32
N GLU A 232 7.87 -14.32 1.24
CA GLU A 232 8.41 -15.04 2.40
C GLU A 232 8.85 -14.08 3.52
N GLU A 233 9.23 -12.85 3.18
CA GLU A 233 9.67 -11.83 4.15
C GLU A 233 8.51 -11.10 4.82
N PHE A 234 7.38 -10.93 4.13
CA PHE A 234 6.29 -10.07 4.61
C PHE A 234 4.98 -10.80 4.93
N ILE A 235 4.82 -12.09 4.62
CA ILE A 235 3.57 -12.83 4.94
C ILE A 235 3.22 -12.76 6.43
N GLN A 236 4.23 -12.82 7.31
CA GLN A 236 4.06 -12.77 8.76
C GLN A 236 4.39 -11.40 9.36
N ALA A 237 4.74 -10.41 8.53
CA ALA A 237 5.14 -9.11 9.02
C ALA A 237 3.93 -8.35 9.60
N PRO A 238 4.12 -7.60 10.70
CA PRO A 238 3.08 -6.71 11.21
C PRO A 238 2.88 -5.54 10.25
N VAL A 239 1.65 -5.06 10.15
CA VAL A 239 1.36 -3.75 9.56
C VAL A 239 1.63 -2.71 10.63
N LEU A 240 2.49 -1.75 10.31
CA LEU A 240 2.94 -0.72 11.23
C LEU A 240 2.08 0.54 11.06
N ASP A 241 1.69 1.12 12.19
CA ASP A 241 1.20 2.50 12.22
C ASP A 241 2.44 3.40 12.29
N CYS A 242 2.96 3.78 11.12
CA CYS A 242 4.23 4.50 11.05
C CYS A 242 4.16 5.67 10.10
N CYS A 243 5.25 6.40 10.20
CA CYS A 243 5.77 7.26 9.17
C CYS A 243 5.01 8.60 9.15
N GLU A 244 5.11 9.30 10.29
CA GLU A 244 4.91 10.74 10.29
C GLU A 244 5.95 11.38 9.38
N ARG A 245 5.47 12.16 8.41
CA ARG A 245 6.26 12.95 7.46
C ARG A 245 7.35 13.73 8.17
N MET A 246 8.53 13.79 7.56
CA MET A 246 9.54 14.77 7.95
C MET A 246 9.04 16.17 7.54
N GLU A 247 8.63 16.99 8.50
CA GLU A 247 8.37 18.40 8.21
C GLU A 247 9.71 19.09 7.93
N GLU A 248 9.83 19.72 6.76
CA GLU A 248 10.93 20.64 6.49
C GLU A 248 10.84 21.79 7.49
N ASN A 249 11.67 21.74 8.52
CA ASN A 249 11.89 22.88 9.41
C ASN A 249 12.50 24.01 8.56
N ASN A 250 11.66 24.97 8.20
CA ASN A 250 12.02 26.20 7.51
C ASN A 250 12.71 27.18 8.45
#